data_AF-A0A961P2X2-F1
#
_entry.id   AF-A0A961P2X2-F1
#
_cell.length_a   1.000
_cell.length_b   1.000
_cell.length_c   1.000
_cell.angle_alpha   90.00
_cell.angle_beta   90.00
_cell.angle_gamma   90.00
#
_symmetry.space_group_name_H-M   'P 1'
#
loop_
_entity.id
_entity.type
_entity.pdbx_description
1 polymer ?
#
loop_
_entity_poly.entity_id
_entity_poly.type
_entity_poly.pdbx_seq_one_letter_code
_entity_poly.pdbx_strand_id
1 'polypeptide(L)'
;MDKSETLTALEARAAALQAELKATKAEIKRAGGKDVSPLAPARFPDLPAIAGVRFAAVEAGVRYKGRLDVMLAACDPGTSIAGVFTRSATRSANVLDCQAKMGSDPTGGAAIIVNSGNSNAFTGKHGEGSVAAISASVAAALGVAENRVYSSSTGVIGERLPHERITAKVAELAGALDAGGIGLAARAIMTTDTFPKGAAAEIEIDGKTVKIAGIAKGSGMIA
;
A
#
# COMPACT_ATOMS: atom_id res chain seq x y z
N MET A 1 36.11 -35.64 -38.85
CA MET A 1 35.39 -34.46 -38.29
C MET A 1 36.32 -33.28 -38.39
N ASP A 2 35.89 -32.24 -39.09
CA ASP A 2 36.69 -31.04 -39.32
C ASP A 2 36.88 -30.28 -38.00
N LYS A 3 38.15 -30.01 -37.66
CA LYS A 3 38.50 -29.26 -36.44
C LYS A 3 37.98 -27.83 -36.50
N SER A 4 37.83 -27.27 -37.70
CA SER A 4 37.27 -25.94 -37.95
C SER A 4 35.79 -25.88 -37.53
N GLU A 5 34.98 -26.82 -38.01
CA GLU A 5 33.56 -26.93 -37.65
C GLU A 5 33.35 -27.14 -36.14
N THR A 6 34.26 -27.88 -35.50
CA THR A 6 34.21 -28.14 -34.06
C THR A 6 34.53 -26.88 -33.25
N LEU A 7 35.47 -26.05 -33.71
CA LEU A 7 35.83 -24.79 -33.05
C LEU A 7 34.68 -23.77 -33.15
N THR A 8 34.09 -23.62 -34.33
CA THR A 8 32.95 -22.71 -34.53
C THR A 8 31.74 -23.08 -33.68
N ALA A 9 31.46 -24.39 -33.52
CA ALA A 9 30.38 -24.86 -32.66
C ALA A 9 30.63 -24.56 -31.17
N LEU A 10 31.89 -24.66 -30.72
CA LEU A 10 32.28 -24.32 -29.34
C LEU A 10 32.19 -22.82 -29.07
N GLU A 11 32.60 -21.98 -30.02
CA GLU A 11 32.49 -20.51 -29.92
C GLU A 11 31.04 -20.05 -29.84
N ALA A 12 30.15 -20.62 -30.67
CA ALA A 12 28.71 -20.34 -30.62
C ALA A 12 28.09 -20.73 -29.27
N ARG A 13 28.48 -21.89 -28.73
CA ARG A 13 28.03 -22.35 -27.41
C ARG A 13 28.55 -21.47 -26.28
N ALA A 14 29.79 -21.00 -26.36
CA ALA A 14 30.36 -20.07 -25.38
C ALA A 14 29.62 -18.73 -25.38
N ALA A 15 29.30 -18.19 -26.56
CA ALA A 15 28.52 -16.96 -26.71
C ALA A 15 27.11 -17.09 -26.14
N ALA A 16 26.44 -18.22 -26.37
CA ALA A 16 25.11 -18.50 -25.81
C ALA A 16 25.14 -18.55 -24.27
N LEU A 17 26.11 -19.27 -23.69
CA LEU A 17 26.28 -19.36 -22.24
C LEU A 17 26.62 -18.00 -21.61
N GLN A 18 27.42 -17.16 -22.29
CA GLN A 18 27.70 -15.80 -21.84
C GLN A 18 26.46 -14.91 -21.84
N ALA A 19 25.59 -15.04 -22.86
CA ALA A 19 24.33 -14.31 -22.92
C ALA A 19 23.37 -14.74 -21.80
N GLU A 20 23.28 -16.05 -21.55
CA GLU A 20 22.48 -16.62 -20.46
C GLU A 20 22.99 -16.15 -19.10
N LEU A 21 24.31 -16.23 -18.84
CA LEU A 21 24.93 -15.73 -17.62
C LEU A 21 24.65 -14.23 -17.40
N LYS A 22 24.69 -13.42 -18.47
CA LYS A 22 24.38 -11.99 -18.39
C LYS A 22 22.91 -11.74 -18.05
N ALA A 23 22.00 -12.52 -18.63
CA ALA A 23 20.57 -12.46 -18.34
C ALA A 23 20.30 -12.84 -16.88
N THR A 24 20.84 -13.97 -16.40
CA THR A 24 20.70 -14.43 -15.02
C THR A 24 21.31 -13.45 -14.03
N LYS A 25 22.48 -12.86 -14.31
CA LYS A 25 23.06 -11.81 -13.45
C LYS A 25 22.19 -10.55 -13.39
N ALA A 26 21.56 -10.17 -14.51
CA ALA A 26 20.63 -9.06 -14.53
C ALA A 26 19.33 -9.37 -13.79
N GLU A 27 18.89 -10.63 -13.77
CA GLU A 27 17.78 -11.10 -12.95
C GLU A 27 18.14 -11.13 -11.47
N ILE A 28 19.31 -11.64 -11.10
CA ILE A 28 19.82 -11.62 -9.72
C ILE A 28 19.99 -10.18 -9.23
N LYS A 29 20.49 -9.25 -10.06
CA LYS A 29 20.57 -7.83 -9.70
C LYS A 29 19.20 -7.18 -9.56
N ARG A 30 18.21 -7.60 -10.36
CA ARG A 30 16.81 -7.17 -10.23
C ARG A 30 16.12 -7.79 -9.01
N ALA A 31 16.54 -8.99 -8.61
CA ALA A 31 16.07 -9.72 -7.43
C ALA A 31 16.81 -9.31 -6.15
N GLY A 32 18.00 -8.72 -6.27
CA GLY A 32 18.74 -8.09 -5.18
C GLY A 32 17.91 -6.97 -4.61
N GLY A 33 17.33 -7.20 -3.42
CA GLY A 33 16.57 -6.20 -2.70
C GLY A 33 17.37 -4.91 -2.57
N LYS A 34 16.69 -3.76 -2.59
CA LYS A 34 17.34 -2.48 -2.30
C LYS A 34 18.12 -2.60 -0.99
N ASP A 35 19.33 -2.08 -0.97
CA ASP A 35 20.11 -1.98 0.26
C ASP A 35 19.23 -1.35 1.34
N VAL A 36 19.06 -2.06 2.45
CA VAL A 36 18.26 -1.60 3.56
C VAL A 36 18.92 -0.34 4.11
N SER A 37 18.11 0.69 4.37
CA SER A 37 18.64 1.98 4.86
C SER A 37 19.44 1.77 6.15
N PRO A 38 20.57 2.45 6.36
CA PRO A 38 21.29 2.42 7.63
C PRO A 38 20.46 2.98 8.80
N LEU A 39 19.37 3.69 8.51
CA LEU A 39 18.40 4.19 9.49
C LEU A 39 17.29 3.18 9.81
N ALA A 40 17.29 2.01 9.17
CA ALA A 40 16.30 0.98 9.46
C ALA A 40 16.49 0.46 10.89
N PRO A 41 15.43 0.40 11.71
CA PRO A 41 15.52 -0.25 13.01
C PRO A 41 15.78 -1.75 12.84
N ALA A 42 16.34 -2.39 13.87
CA ALA A 42 16.65 -3.82 13.85
C ALA A 42 15.43 -4.71 13.56
N ARG A 43 14.24 -4.28 13.99
CA ARG A 43 12.95 -4.92 13.69
C ARG A 43 11.82 -3.91 13.67
N PHE A 44 10.70 -4.28 13.06
CA PHE A 44 9.44 -3.54 13.20
C PHE A 44 8.95 -3.64 14.65
N PRO A 45 8.48 -2.54 15.27
CA PRO A 45 8.03 -2.57 16.66
C PRO A 45 6.77 -3.43 16.81
N ASP A 46 6.60 -3.99 18.01
CA ASP A 46 5.36 -4.67 18.37
C ASP A 46 4.29 -3.59 18.63
N LEU A 47 3.28 -3.55 17.78
CA LEU A 47 2.17 -2.60 17.90
C LEU A 47 1.01 -3.26 18.66
N PRO A 48 0.38 -2.57 19.61
CA PRO A 48 -0.78 -3.12 20.30
C PRO A 48 -1.98 -3.24 19.35
N ALA A 49 -2.82 -4.24 19.57
CA ALA A 49 -4.15 -4.25 18.98
C ALA A 49 -4.97 -3.06 19.52
N ILE A 50 -5.62 -2.33 18.61
CA ILE A 50 -6.51 -1.22 18.96
C ILE A 50 -7.93 -1.74 18.95
N ALA A 51 -8.60 -1.66 20.11
CA ALA A 51 -9.99 -2.09 20.23
C ALA A 51 -10.86 -1.34 19.20
N GLY A 52 -11.67 -2.09 18.46
CA GLY A 52 -12.54 -1.54 17.41
C GLY A 52 -11.86 -1.24 16.08
N VAL A 53 -10.58 -1.61 15.88
CA VAL A 53 -9.89 -1.46 14.58
C VAL A 53 -9.30 -2.79 14.14
N ARG A 54 -9.57 -3.17 12.90
CA ARG A 54 -9.04 -4.38 12.26
C ARG A 54 -8.39 -4.03 10.93
N PHE A 55 -7.35 -4.77 10.56
CA PHE A 55 -6.56 -4.51 9.36
C PHE A 55 -6.45 -5.75 8.49
N ALA A 56 -6.40 -5.56 7.18
CA ALA A 56 -6.05 -6.56 6.20
C ALA A 56 -5.13 -5.95 5.15
N ALA A 57 -4.33 -6.78 4.49
CA ALA A 57 -3.53 -6.39 3.35
C ALA A 57 -3.45 -7.51 2.34
N VAL A 58 -3.42 -7.16 1.06
CA VAL A 58 -3.41 -8.11 -0.06
C VAL A 58 -2.46 -7.67 -1.15
N GLU A 59 -2.12 -8.63 -2.01
CA GLU A 59 -1.44 -8.39 -3.28
C GLU A 59 -2.51 -8.19 -4.37
N ALA A 60 -2.88 -6.93 -4.63
CA ALA A 60 -3.81 -6.60 -5.71
C ALA A 60 -3.10 -6.46 -7.05
N GLY A 61 -1.78 -6.28 -7.05
CA GLY A 61 -1.01 -6.13 -8.27
C GLY A 61 -1.25 -4.79 -8.95
N VAL A 62 -1.47 -3.72 -8.19
CA VAL A 62 -1.65 -2.36 -8.70
C VAL A 62 -0.43 -1.96 -9.53
N ARG A 63 0.77 -2.18 -8.99
CA ARG A 63 2.05 -2.00 -9.70
C ARG A 63 3.03 -3.14 -9.45
N TYR A 64 3.11 -3.62 -8.21
CA TYR A 64 4.09 -4.61 -7.79
C TYR A 64 3.51 -6.03 -7.93
N LYS A 65 4.35 -7.02 -8.22
CA LYS A 65 3.97 -8.44 -8.24
C LYS A 65 4.64 -9.15 -7.05
N GLY A 66 3.96 -10.10 -6.41
CA GLY A 66 4.52 -10.85 -5.27
C GLY A 66 4.75 -9.97 -4.04
N ARG A 67 3.93 -8.93 -3.87
CA ARG A 67 4.10 -7.92 -2.83
C ARG A 67 2.77 -7.31 -2.45
N LEU A 68 2.51 -7.19 -1.14
CA LEU A 68 1.38 -6.44 -0.60
C LEU A 68 1.40 -5.00 -1.12
N ASP A 69 0.29 -4.55 -1.67
CA ASP A 69 0.16 -3.21 -2.24
C ASP A 69 -1.20 -2.54 -2.00
N VAL A 70 -2.11 -3.22 -1.29
CA VAL A 70 -3.36 -2.65 -0.81
C VAL A 70 -3.58 -3.06 0.65
N MET A 71 -3.96 -2.12 1.50
CA MET A 71 -4.46 -2.39 2.85
C MET A 71 -5.87 -1.84 3.05
N LEU A 72 -6.62 -2.51 3.90
CA LEU A 72 -7.92 -2.07 4.41
C LEU A 72 -7.85 -2.01 5.94
N ALA A 73 -8.30 -0.90 6.51
CA ALA A 73 -8.59 -0.79 7.94
C ALA A 73 -10.11 -0.63 8.09
N ALA A 74 -10.73 -1.46 8.92
CA ALA A 74 -12.13 -1.34 9.30
C ALA A 74 -12.21 -0.86 10.75
N CYS A 75 -13.02 0.16 10.97
CA CYS A 75 -13.23 0.79 12.27
C CYS A 75 -14.69 0.59 12.68
N ASP A 76 -14.89 0.12 13.91
CA ASP A 76 -16.20 -0.18 14.46
C ASP A 76 -17.03 1.12 14.67
N PRO A 77 -18.37 1.00 14.79
CA PRO A 77 -19.25 2.15 15.03
C PRO A 77 -18.85 2.99 16.23
N GLY A 78 -19.00 4.32 16.10
CA GLY A 78 -18.57 5.29 17.13
C GLY A 78 -17.13 5.78 16.96
N THR A 79 -16.40 5.31 15.95
CA THR A 79 -15.07 5.82 15.62
C THR A 79 -15.10 7.25 15.10
N SER A 80 -14.44 8.16 15.80
CA SER A 80 -14.16 9.51 15.32
C SER A 80 -13.01 9.50 14.30
N ILE A 81 -13.18 10.24 13.19
CA ILE A 81 -12.16 10.38 12.15
C ILE A 81 -11.73 11.83 12.06
N ALA A 82 -10.41 12.04 12.07
CA ALA A 82 -9.78 13.33 11.82
C ALA A 82 -8.69 13.14 10.75
N GLY A 83 -8.48 14.17 9.93
CA GLY A 83 -7.52 14.12 8.83
C GLY A 83 -6.87 15.47 8.58
N VAL A 84 -5.55 15.43 8.34
CA VAL A 84 -4.78 16.56 7.80
C VAL A 84 -4.25 16.18 6.43
N PHE A 85 -4.23 17.13 5.51
CA PHE A 85 -3.95 16.87 4.10
C PHE A 85 -2.86 17.80 3.57
N THR A 86 -2.19 17.37 2.51
CA THR A 86 -1.23 18.23 1.80
C THR A 86 -1.89 19.53 1.33
N ARG A 87 -1.16 20.65 1.43
CA ARG A 87 -1.57 21.96 0.91
C ARG A 87 -1.21 22.14 -0.57
N SER A 88 -0.68 21.10 -1.22
CA SER A 88 -0.31 21.18 -2.64
C SER A 88 -1.50 21.63 -3.50
N ALA A 89 -1.24 22.48 -4.49
CA ALA A 89 -2.22 22.79 -5.53
C ALA A 89 -2.57 21.56 -6.39
N THR A 90 -1.74 20.52 -6.33
CA THR A 90 -1.79 19.34 -7.19
C THR A 90 -2.22 18.07 -6.43
N ARG A 91 -3.17 18.23 -5.50
CA ARG A 91 -3.77 17.15 -4.71
C ARG A 91 -4.36 16.05 -5.60
N SER A 92 -4.23 14.80 -5.16
CA SER A 92 -4.87 13.65 -5.84
C SER A 92 -6.38 13.66 -5.61
N ALA A 93 -7.10 12.89 -6.45
CA ALA A 93 -8.54 12.71 -6.28
C ALA A 93 -8.89 12.17 -4.88
N ASN A 94 -8.05 11.27 -4.33
CA ASN A 94 -8.23 10.72 -2.98
C ASN A 94 -8.22 11.78 -1.89
N VAL A 95 -7.30 12.76 -2.00
CA VAL A 95 -7.20 13.85 -1.00
C VAL A 95 -8.44 14.73 -1.05
N LEU A 96 -8.88 15.12 -2.26
CA LEU A 96 -10.06 15.97 -2.43
C LEU A 96 -11.33 15.28 -1.91
N ASP A 97 -11.48 13.98 -2.19
CA ASP A 97 -12.58 13.16 -1.69
C ASP A 97 -12.58 13.07 -0.15
N CYS A 98 -11.42 12.75 0.47
CA CYS A 98 -11.32 12.73 1.92
C CYS A 98 -11.62 14.08 2.56
N GLN A 99 -11.15 15.18 1.97
CA GLN A 99 -11.45 16.53 2.42
C GLN A 99 -12.95 16.82 2.40
N ALA A 100 -13.66 16.43 1.34
CA ALA A 100 -15.11 16.62 1.23
C ALA A 100 -15.90 15.78 2.24
N LYS A 101 -15.37 14.63 2.65
CA LYS A 101 -15.99 13.72 3.63
C LYS A 101 -15.68 14.08 5.09
N MET A 102 -14.67 14.92 5.36
CA MET A 102 -14.32 15.32 6.73
C MET A 102 -15.46 16.08 7.41
N GLY A 103 -15.75 15.74 8.66
CA GLY A 103 -16.83 16.35 9.42
C GLY A 103 -18.24 15.88 9.04
N SER A 104 -18.35 14.84 8.20
CA SER A 104 -19.62 14.14 7.97
C SER A 104 -20.11 13.42 9.23
N ASP A 105 -21.39 13.02 9.22
CA ASP A 105 -22.03 12.29 10.32
C ASP A 105 -21.14 11.13 10.81
N PRO A 106 -20.72 11.13 12.09
CA PRO A 106 -19.85 10.09 12.64
C PRO A 106 -20.59 8.77 12.91
N THR A 107 -21.89 8.70 12.64
CA THR A 107 -22.71 7.49 12.87
C THR A 107 -22.21 6.31 12.03
N GLY A 108 -22.16 5.13 12.66
CA GLY A 108 -21.73 3.89 12.02
C GLY A 108 -20.20 3.71 11.95
N GLY A 109 -19.79 2.59 11.36
CA GLY A 109 -18.38 2.26 11.18
C GLY A 109 -17.69 3.19 10.16
N ALA A 110 -16.39 3.02 10.02
CA ALA A 110 -15.59 3.69 9.00
C ALA A 110 -14.59 2.71 8.38
N ALA A 111 -14.05 3.08 7.21
CA ALA A 111 -12.99 2.32 6.58
C ALA A 111 -11.90 3.24 6.03
N ILE A 112 -10.66 2.76 6.07
CA ILE A 112 -9.53 3.40 5.39
C ILE A 112 -8.97 2.39 4.39
N ILE A 113 -8.88 2.75 3.12
CA ILE A 113 -8.34 1.91 2.05
C ILE A 113 -7.13 2.62 1.43
N VAL A 114 -5.98 1.96 1.42
CA VAL A 114 -4.73 2.56 0.92
C VAL A 114 -4.07 1.65 -0.09
N ASN A 115 -3.74 2.17 -1.26
CA ASN A 115 -2.93 1.47 -2.24
C ASN A 115 -1.54 2.11 -2.39
N SER A 116 -0.54 1.27 -2.66
CA SER A 116 0.77 1.71 -3.13
C SER A 116 0.96 1.41 -4.62
N GLY A 117 2.04 1.96 -5.21
CA GLY A 117 2.38 1.77 -6.62
C GLY A 117 1.81 2.82 -7.57
N ASN A 118 0.64 3.39 -7.28
CA ASN A 118 0.03 4.46 -8.07
C ASN A 118 -0.55 5.54 -7.14
N SER A 119 -0.25 6.80 -7.40
CA SER A 119 -0.67 7.95 -6.56
C SER A 119 -2.07 8.47 -6.84
N ASN A 120 -2.64 8.12 -7.99
CA ASN A 120 -3.88 8.67 -8.51
C ASN A 120 -3.91 10.22 -8.52
N ALA A 121 -2.74 10.84 -8.64
CA ALA A 121 -2.58 12.29 -8.80
C ALA A 121 -2.48 12.64 -10.29
N PHE A 122 -3.00 13.81 -10.68
CA PHE A 122 -3.04 14.29 -12.08
C PHE A 122 -3.80 13.36 -13.05
N THR A 123 -4.88 12.73 -12.60
CA THR A 123 -5.69 11.80 -13.40
C THR A 123 -7.09 12.33 -13.75
N GLY A 124 -7.47 13.50 -13.24
CA GLY A 124 -8.76 14.17 -13.50
C GLY A 124 -9.97 13.28 -13.19
N LYS A 125 -11.00 13.33 -14.05
CA LYS A 125 -12.25 12.56 -13.90
C LYS A 125 -12.04 11.04 -13.78
N HIS A 126 -10.98 10.50 -14.39
CA HIS A 126 -10.67 9.07 -14.24
C HIS A 126 -10.22 8.73 -12.81
N GLY A 127 -9.49 9.64 -12.16
CA GLY A 127 -9.09 9.49 -10.77
C GLY A 127 -10.26 9.60 -9.81
N GLU A 128 -11.16 10.56 -10.04
CA GLU A 128 -12.42 10.71 -9.30
C GLU A 128 -13.28 9.45 -9.40
N GLY A 129 -13.48 8.93 -10.63
CA GLY A 129 -14.21 7.69 -10.85
C GLY A 129 -13.58 6.48 -10.17
N SER A 130 -12.25 6.40 -10.14
CA SER A 130 -11.52 5.34 -9.43
C SER A 130 -11.77 5.39 -7.92
N VAL A 131 -11.77 6.59 -7.32
CA VAL A 131 -12.05 6.78 -5.89
C VAL A 131 -13.48 6.40 -5.55
N ALA A 132 -14.45 6.80 -6.38
CA ALA A 132 -15.86 6.45 -6.21
C ALA A 132 -16.06 4.92 -6.27
N ALA A 133 -15.50 4.26 -7.29
CA ALA A 133 -15.63 2.81 -7.46
C ALA A 133 -15.03 2.02 -6.28
N ILE A 134 -13.83 2.41 -5.81
CA ILE A 134 -13.21 1.77 -4.65
C ILE A 134 -14.03 2.03 -3.38
N SER A 135 -14.46 3.27 -3.16
CA SER A 135 -15.22 3.66 -1.97
C SER A 135 -16.54 2.90 -1.88
N ALA A 136 -17.30 2.85 -2.98
CA ALA A 136 -18.56 2.11 -3.07
C ALA A 136 -18.36 0.60 -2.84
N SER A 137 -17.29 0.01 -3.41
CA SER A 137 -16.99 -1.41 -3.22
C SER A 137 -16.66 -1.74 -1.77
N VAL A 138 -15.84 -0.93 -1.11
CA VAL A 138 -15.49 -1.09 0.32
C VAL A 138 -16.71 -0.86 1.21
N ALA A 139 -17.50 0.17 0.93
CA ALA A 139 -18.73 0.48 1.66
C ALA A 139 -19.69 -0.70 1.64
N ALA A 140 -19.95 -1.27 0.45
CA ALA A 140 -20.80 -2.44 0.30
C ALA A 140 -20.25 -3.67 1.04
N ALA A 141 -18.95 -3.93 0.97
CA ALA A 141 -18.34 -5.10 1.60
C ALA A 141 -18.33 -5.04 3.14
N LEU A 142 -18.22 -3.84 3.71
CA LEU A 142 -18.16 -3.65 5.17
C LEU A 142 -19.50 -3.21 5.79
N GLY A 143 -20.51 -2.90 4.98
CA GLY A 143 -21.78 -2.37 5.47
C GLY A 143 -21.63 -0.98 6.13
N VAL A 144 -20.71 -0.16 5.62
CA VAL A 144 -20.49 1.22 6.10
C VAL A 144 -20.97 2.22 5.05
N ALA A 145 -21.25 3.46 5.46
CA ALA A 145 -21.62 4.52 4.52
C ALA A 145 -20.42 4.90 3.64
N GLU A 146 -20.66 5.21 2.36
CA GLU A 146 -19.58 5.56 1.41
C GLU A 146 -18.82 6.84 1.82
N ASN A 147 -19.51 7.80 2.43
CA ASN A 147 -18.90 9.01 3.00
C ASN A 147 -18.05 8.72 4.26
N ARG A 148 -18.08 7.49 4.77
CA ARG A 148 -17.23 6.97 5.86
C ARG A 148 -16.12 6.04 5.36
N VAL A 149 -15.91 5.96 4.04
CA VAL A 149 -14.75 5.33 3.42
C VAL A 149 -13.75 6.38 2.98
N TYR A 150 -12.55 6.33 3.55
CA TYR A 150 -11.46 7.26 3.29
C TYR A 150 -10.36 6.54 2.51
N SER A 151 -9.93 7.13 1.39
CA SER A 151 -8.94 6.50 0.53
C SER A 151 -7.63 7.27 0.50
N SER A 152 -6.52 6.56 0.31
CA SER A 152 -5.22 7.17 0.01
C SER A 152 -4.46 6.36 -1.03
N SER A 153 -3.71 7.05 -1.88
CA SER A 153 -2.96 6.44 -2.99
C SER A 153 -1.56 7.01 -3.00
N THR A 154 -0.55 6.15 -3.19
CA THR A 154 0.84 6.59 -3.22
C THR A 154 1.65 5.82 -4.26
N GLY A 155 2.47 6.53 -5.04
CA GLY A 155 3.24 5.93 -6.12
C GLY A 155 3.44 6.89 -7.29
N VAL A 156 3.39 6.37 -8.51
CA VAL A 156 3.63 7.19 -9.70
C VAL A 156 2.48 8.17 -9.95
N ILE A 157 2.82 9.38 -10.41
CA ILE A 157 1.92 10.50 -10.72
C ILE A 157 1.60 10.49 -12.22
N GLY A 158 0.36 10.84 -12.57
CA GLY A 158 -0.09 10.96 -13.97
C GLY A 158 -0.51 9.64 -14.63
N GLU A 159 -0.26 8.50 -13.99
CA GLU A 159 -0.74 7.20 -14.45
C GLU A 159 -2.15 6.93 -13.92
N ARG A 160 -3.08 6.48 -14.79
CA ARG A 160 -4.42 6.06 -14.36
C ARG A 160 -4.34 4.90 -13.36
N LEU A 161 -5.11 4.98 -12.28
CA LEU A 161 -5.20 3.91 -11.28
C LEU A 161 -5.98 2.72 -11.87
N PRO A 162 -5.39 1.51 -11.96
CA PRO A 162 -6.12 0.29 -12.33
C PRO A 162 -6.99 -0.18 -11.16
N HIS A 163 -8.02 0.59 -10.81
CA HIS A 163 -8.84 0.40 -9.60
C HIS A 163 -9.65 -0.90 -9.62
N GLU A 164 -9.85 -1.50 -10.79
CA GLU A 164 -10.48 -2.81 -10.98
C GLU A 164 -9.67 -3.91 -10.27
N ARG A 165 -8.34 -3.78 -10.21
CA ARG A 165 -7.48 -4.70 -9.45
C ARG A 165 -7.72 -4.61 -7.95
N ILE A 166 -8.01 -3.42 -7.46
CA ILE A 166 -8.29 -3.16 -6.03
C ILE A 166 -9.68 -3.69 -5.68
N THR A 167 -10.70 -3.29 -6.45
CA THR A 167 -12.10 -3.70 -6.23
C THR A 167 -12.29 -5.22 -6.31
N ALA A 168 -11.58 -5.91 -7.21
CA ALA A 168 -11.56 -7.38 -7.29
C ALA A 168 -11.04 -8.08 -6.02
N LYS A 169 -10.30 -7.36 -5.16
CA LYS A 169 -9.73 -7.87 -3.91
C LYS A 169 -10.46 -7.42 -2.65
N VAL A 170 -11.50 -6.60 -2.75
CA VAL A 170 -12.19 -6.04 -1.58
C VAL A 170 -12.85 -7.12 -0.73
N ALA A 171 -13.44 -8.15 -1.34
CA ALA A 171 -14.02 -9.26 -0.59
C ALA A 171 -12.96 -10.06 0.20
N GLU A 172 -11.78 -10.27 -0.40
CA GLU A 172 -10.65 -10.93 0.25
C GLU A 172 -10.13 -10.09 1.43
N LEU A 173 -9.97 -8.77 1.23
CA LEU A 173 -9.60 -7.84 2.30
C LEU A 173 -10.60 -7.87 3.45
N ALA A 174 -11.90 -7.78 3.17
CA ALA A 174 -12.95 -7.78 4.19
C ALA A 174 -12.96 -9.10 5.00
N GLY A 175 -12.75 -10.24 4.33
CA GLY A 175 -12.68 -11.55 4.97
C GLY A 175 -11.41 -11.80 5.79
N ALA A 176 -10.34 -11.03 5.54
CA ALA A 176 -9.03 -11.19 6.19
C ALA A 176 -8.76 -10.14 7.28
N LEU A 177 -9.77 -9.35 7.69
CA LEU A 177 -9.64 -8.31 8.71
C LEU A 177 -9.26 -8.90 10.07
N ASP A 178 -8.10 -8.52 10.58
CA ASP A 178 -7.53 -9.01 11.84
C ASP A 178 -7.06 -7.87 12.76
N ALA A 179 -7.24 -8.03 14.07
CA ALA A 179 -6.86 -7.01 15.05
C ALA A 179 -5.33 -6.84 15.19
N GLY A 180 -4.54 -7.86 14.83
CA GLY A 180 -3.09 -7.84 14.76
C GLY A 180 -2.52 -7.50 13.36
N GLY A 181 -3.37 -7.25 12.37
CA GLY A 181 -2.98 -7.07 10.97
C GLY A 181 -2.22 -5.78 10.64
N ILE A 182 -2.02 -4.87 11.60
CA ILE A 182 -1.41 -3.54 11.38
C ILE A 182 0.01 -3.61 10.78
N GLY A 183 0.78 -4.65 11.13
CA GLY A 183 2.12 -4.87 10.57
C GLY A 183 2.10 -5.22 9.07
N LEU A 184 1.07 -5.94 8.60
CA LEU A 184 0.86 -6.22 7.18
C LEU A 184 0.42 -4.96 6.44
N ALA A 185 -0.47 -4.17 7.05
CA ALA A 185 -0.89 -2.88 6.51
C ALA A 185 0.30 -1.92 6.31
N ALA A 186 1.24 -1.85 7.27
CA ALA A 186 2.47 -1.07 7.15
C ALA A 186 3.32 -1.46 5.93
N ARG A 187 3.38 -2.75 5.59
CA ARG A 187 4.12 -3.24 4.43
C ARG A 187 3.42 -2.90 3.11
N ALA A 188 2.10 -2.96 3.08
CA ALA A 188 1.29 -2.72 1.88
C ALA A 188 1.38 -1.28 1.36
N ILE A 189 1.50 -0.30 2.27
CA ILE A 189 1.54 1.12 1.90
C ILE A 189 2.90 1.60 1.39
N MET A 190 3.97 0.83 1.60
CA MET A 190 5.33 1.21 1.21
C MET A 190 5.51 1.34 -0.32
N THR A 191 6.32 2.29 -0.78
CA THR A 191 6.70 2.41 -2.21
C THR A 191 8.20 2.21 -2.42
N THR A 192 8.98 3.24 -2.16
CA THR A 192 10.44 3.26 -2.27
C THR A 192 11.11 3.01 -0.92
N ASP A 193 10.32 2.92 0.13
CA ASP A 193 10.73 2.52 1.47
C ASP A 193 11.52 1.21 1.43
N THR A 194 12.59 1.14 2.23
CA THR A 194 13.39 -0.09 2.40
C THR A 194 13.02 -0.87 3.67
N PHE A 195 12.17 -0.29 4.52
CA PHE A 195 11.63 -0.92 5.73
C PHE A 195 10.26 -0.31 6.12
N PRO A 196 9.35 -1.08 6.74
CA PRO A 196 8.07 -0.59 7.25
C PRO A 196 8.28 0.27 8.50
N LYS A 197 7.41 1.27 8.72
CA LYS A 197 7.52 2.22 9.84
C LYS A 197 6.28 2.12 10.72
N GLY A 198 6.49 1.96 12.02
CA GLY A 198 5.44 1.90 13.02
C GLY A 198 5.91 2.52 14.33
N ALA A 199 4.98 2.96 15.15
CA ALA A 199 5.22 3.43 16.52
C ALA A 199 3.96 3.22 17.36
N ALA A 200 4.14 3.09 18.68
CA ALA A 200 3.06 2.98 19.62
C ALA A 200 3.35 3.78 20.90
N ALA A 201 2.29 4.17 21.59
CA ALA A 201 2.33 4.78 22.91
C ALA A 201 1.10 4.34 23.71
N GLU A 202 1.22 4.34 25.04
CA GLU A 202 0.10 4.17 25.95
C GLU A 202 0.07 5.36 26.91
N ILE A 203 -1.12 5.87 27.20
CA ILE A 203 -1.34 7.00 28.10
C ILE A 203 -2.54 6.72 29.01
N GLU A 204 -2.56 7.30 30.20
CA GLU A 204 -3.71 7.24 31.11
C GLU A 204 -4.60 8.46 30.93
N ILE A 205 -5.90 8.25 30.72
CA ILE A 205 -6.93 9.30 30.68
C ILE A 205 -8.07 8.87 31.60
N ASP A 206 -8.38 9.70 32.60
CA ASP A 206 -9.45 9.44 33.59
C ASP A 206 -9.38 8.03 34.21
N GLY A 207 -8.16 7.55 34.49
CA GLY A 207 -7.90 6.22 35.07
C GLY A 207 -8.09 5.04 34.11
N LYS A 208 -8.13 5.29 32.79
CA LYS A 208 -8.18 4.27 31.74
C LYS A 208 -6.94 4.34 30.87
N THR A 209 -6.33 3.18 30.62
CA THR A 209 -5.26 3.04 29.64
C THR A 209 -5.79 3.21 28.22
N VAL A 210 -5.28 4.21 27.51
CA VAL A 210 -5.53 4.47 26.10
C VAL A 210 -4.30 4.06 25.29
N LYS A 211 -4.53 3.24 24.26
CA LYS A 211 -3.47 2.75 23.37
C LYS A 211 -3.49 3.52 22.06
N ILE A 212 -2.30 3.90 21.60
CA ILE A 212 -2.08 4.60 20.34
C ILE A 212 -1.13 3.75 19.51
N ALA A 213 -1.50 3.44 18.27
CA ALA A 213 -0.64 2.77 17.30
C ALA A 213 -0.72 3.51 15.96
N GLY A 214 0.42 3.67 15.32
CA GLY A 214 0.53 4.36 14.03
C GLY A 214 1.48 3.63 13.09
N ILE A 215 1.15 3.69 11.79
CA ILE A 215 1.99 3.23 10.70
C ILE A 215 2.23 4.39 9.73
N ALA A 216 3.39 4.41 9.09
CA ALA A 216 3.75 5.46 8.15
C ALA A 216 4.53 4.91 6.96
N LYS A 217 4.56 5.69 5.88
CA LYS A 217 5.39 5.43 4.70
C LYS A 217 5.91 6.72 4.14
N GLY A 218 6.96 6.63 3.33
CA GLY A 218 7.64 7.77 2.75
C GLY A 218 9.15 7.62 2.89
N SER A 219 9.85 7.78 1.78
CA SER A 219 11.31 7.83 1.74
C SER A 219 11.87 8.84 0.74
N GLY A 220 11.03 9.37 -0.14
CA GLY A 220 11.34 10.43 -1.08
C GLY A 220 10.09 11.28 -1.32
N MET A 221 10.28 12.50 -1.84
CA MET A 221 9.23 13.51 -1.96
C MET A 221 8.58 13.85 -0.61
N ILE A 222 9.41 14.08 0.42
CA ILE A 222 9.01 14.45 1.78
C ILE A 222 9.67 15.80 2.11
N ALA A 223 8.88 16.80 2.49
CA ALA A 223 9.31 18.15 2.83
C ALA A 223 8.37 18.75 3.89
#